data_AF-A0A9E0P1A2-F1
#
_entry.id   AF-A0A9E0P1A2-F1
#
_cell.length_a   1.000
_cell.length_b   1.000
_cell.length_c   1.000
_cell.angle_alpha   90.00
_cell.angle_beta   90.00
_cell.angle_gamma   90.00
#
_symmetry.space_group_name_H-M   'P 1'
#
loop_
_entity.id
_entity.type
_entity.pdbx_description
1 polymer ?
#
loop_
_entity_poly.entity_id
_entity_poly.type
_entity_poly.pdbx_seq_one_letter_code
_entity_poly.pdbx_strand_id
1 'polypeptide(L)' 'RLKALLEPFRSAEGCPVRLDYRNAAARCQLELDDSWRVRPDDALLASLRGWQGEHSVSIVF' A
#
# COMPACT_ATOMS: atom_id res chain seq x y z
N ARG A 1 -10.15 6.25 0.03
CA ARG A 1 -9.67 6.07 -1.36
C ARG A 1 -8.65 4.94 -1.47
N LEU A 2 -7.57 4.92 -0.67
CA LEU A 2 -6.62 3.79 -0.62
C LEU A 2 -7.32 2.42 -0.51
N LYS A 3 -8.25 2.26 0.44
CA LYS A 3 -9.01 1.01 0.63
C LYS A 3 -9.64 0.49 -0.68
N ALA A 4 -10.28 1.36 -1.45
CA ALA A 4 -10.92 0.99 -2.72
C ALA A 4 -9.91 0.58 -3.81
N LEU A 5 -8.68 1.10 -3.75
CA LEU A 5 -7.59 0.68 -4.65
C LEU A 5 -7.02 -0.67 -4.26
N LEU A 6 -7.01 -1.01 -2.96
CA LEU A 6 -6.49 -2.28 -2.45
C LEU A 6 -7.52 -3.43 -2.54
N GLU A 7 -8.81 -3.11 -2.38
CA GLU A 7 -9.91 -4.08 -2.35
C GLU A 7 -9.86 -5.15 -3.47
N PRO A 8 -9.68 -4.80 -4.76
CA PRO A 8 -9.65 -5.79 -5.84
C PRO A 8 -8.38 -6.66 -5.86
N PHE A 9 -7.33 -6.25 -5.16
CA PHE A 9 -6.04 -6.96 -5.11
C PHE A 9 -5.82 -7.70 -3.78
N ARG A 10 -6.83 -7.74 -2.91
CA ARG A 10 -6.76 -8.46 -1.63
C ARG A 10 -6.52 -9.94 -1.85
N SER A 11 -5.58 -10.49 -1.10
CA SER A 11 -5.25 -11.91 -1.11
C SER A 11 -4.76 -12.34 0.27
N ALA A 12 -5.31 -13.43 0.80
CA ALA A 12 -4.89 -13.98 2.09
C ALA A 12 -3.42 -14.44 2.09
N GLU A 13 -2.92 -14.88 0.93
CA GLU A 13 -1.52 -15.27 0.71
C GLU A 13 -0.66 -14.08 0.22
N GLY A 14 -1.21 -12.87 0.28
CA GLY A 14 -0.57 -11.65 -0.20
C GLY A 14 0.47 -11.06 0.76
N CYS A 15 1.13 -10.02 0.28
CA CYS A 15 2.10 -9.25 1.05
C CYS A 15 1.38 -8.30 2.04
N PRO A 16 1.94 -8.10 3.24
CA PRO A 16 1.43 -7.10 4.17
C PRO A 16 1.63 -5.70 3.59
N VAL A 17 0.70 -4.80 3.90
CA VAL A 17 0.76 -3.41 3.43
C VAL A 17 1.21 -2.52 4.58
N ARG A 18 2.31 -1.80 4.36
CA ARG A 18 2.82 -0.80 5.30
C ARG A 18 2.67 0.61 4.72
N LEU A 19 2.26 1.54 5.57
CA LEU A 19 2.10 2.94 5.26
C LEU A 19 3.13 3.75 6.03
N ASP A 20 4.05 4.39 5.30
CA ASP A 20 4.90 5.45 5.86
C ASP A 20 4.09 6.75 5.90
N TYR A 21 3.51 7.03 7.05
CA TYR A 21 2.81 8.28 7.29
C TYR A 21 3.80 9.35 7.75
N ARG A 22 3.84 10.48 7.05
CA ARG A 22 4.64 11.65 7.41
C ARG A 22 3.78 12.90 7.40
N ASN A 23 3.92 13.73 8.42
CA ASN A 23 3.36 15.07 8.46
C ASN A 23 4.42 16.06 8.98
N ALA A 24 4.04 17.33 9.16
CA ALA A 24 4.98 18.37 9.57
C ALA A 24 5.57 18.18 10.98
N ALA A 25 4.95 17.34 11.82
CA ALA A 25 5.32 17.15 13.22
C ALA A 25 5.84 15.73 13.54
N ALA A 26 5.54 14.74 12.70
CA ALA A 26 5.84 13.34 12.99
C ALA A 26 5.95 12.47 11.74
N ARG A 27 6.67 11.36 11.91
CA ARG A 27 6.71 10.24 10.96
C ARG A 27 6.45 8.95 11.74
N CYS A 28 5.55 8.12 11.23
CA CYS A 28 5.30 6.79 11.77
C CYS A 28 5.03 5.79 10.64
N GLN A 29 5.27 4.51 10.95
CA GLN A 29 4.89 3.41 10.08
C GLN A 29 3.64 2.75 10.64
N LEU A 30 2.65 2.57 9.79
CA LEU A 30 1.39 1.92 10.12
C LEU A 30 1.30 0.66 9.26
N GLU A 31 1.26 -0.50 9.89
CA GLU A 31 0.98 -1.76 9.21
C GLU A 31 -0.53 -2.00 9.21
N LEU A 32 -1.07 -2.36 8.04
CA LEU A 32 -2.47 -2.77 7.96
C LEU A 32 -2.63 -4.20 8.48
N ASP A 33 -3.79 -4.52 9.05
CA ASP A 33 -4.11 -5.87 9.51
C ASP A 33 -3.94 -6.92 8.40
N ASP A 34 -3.72 -8.17 8.78
CA ASP A 34 -3.56 -9.30 7.84
C ASP A 34 -4.72 -9.43 6.84
N SER A 35 -5.91 -8.95 7.19
CA SER A 35 -7.05 -8.90 6.29
C SER A 35 -6.80 -8.04 5.04
N TRP A 36 -5.90 -7.06 5.11
CA TRP A 36 -5.54 -6.13 4.05
C TRP A 36 -4.29 -6.55 3.27
N ARG A 37 -3.84 -7.79 3.41
CA ARG A 37 -2.82 -8.37 2.54
C ARG A 37 -3.27 -8.27 1.08
N VAL A 38 -2.34 -7.87 0.22
CA VAL A 38 -2.59 -7.71 -1.22
C VAL A 38 -1.53 -8.42 -2.03
N ARG A 39 -1.89 -8.85 -3.24
CA ARG A 39 -0.91 -9.29 -4.22
C ARG A 39 -0.30 -8.04 -4.88
N PRO A 40 1.02 -7.80 -4.76
CA PRO A 40 1.67 -6.65 -5.38
C PRO A 40 1.89 -6.92 -6.88
N ASP A 41 0.82 -6.83 -7.67
CA ASP A 41 0.92 -6.89 -9.13
C ASP A 41 1.13 -5.52 -9.77
N ASP A 42 1.57 -5.51 -11.02
CA ASP A 42 1.92 -4.28 -11.73
C ASP A 42 0.75 -3.30 -11.85
N ALA A 43 -0.48 -3.82 -11.94
CA ALA A 43 -1.70 -3.03 -12.01
C ALA A 43 -1.97 -2.28 -10.69
N LEU A 44 -1.77 -2.92 -9.54
CA LEU A 44 -1.86 -2.26 -8.24
C LEU A 44 -0.79 -1.18 -8.09
N LEU A 45 0.45 -1.50 -8.43
CA LEU A 45 1.57 -0.55 -8.34
C LEU A 45 1.34 0.68 -9.22
N ALA A 46 0.89 0.48 -10.47
CA ALA A 46 0.55 1.57 -11.38
C ALA A 46 -0.59 2.45 -10.82
N SER A 47 -1.63 1.84 -10.27
CA SER A 47 -2.76 2.54 -9.67
C SER A 47 -2.35 3.37 -8.44
N LEU A 48 -1.50 2.82 -7.57
CA LEU A 48 -0.99 3.52 -6.39
C LEU A 48 -0.03 4.66 -6.77
N ARG A 49 0.86 4.45 -7.75
CA ARG A 49 1.76 5.48 -8.29
C ARG A 49 0.99 6.63 -8.93
N GLY A 50 -0.06 6.33 -9.69
CA GLY A 50 -0.93 7.35 -10.28
C GLY A 50 -1.70 8.17 -9.25
N TRP A 51 -1.98 7.61 -8.08
CA TRP A 51 -2.71 8.31 -7.01
C TRP A 51 -1.81 9.12 -6.07
N GLN A 52 -0.65 8.57 -5.67
CA GLN A 52 0.24 9.15 -4.65
C GLN A 52 1.56 9.71 -5.22
N GLY A 53 1.81 9.57 -6.51
CA GLY A 53 3.09 9.90 -7.15
C GLY A 53 4.03 8.69 -7.21
N GLU A 54 4.91 8.67 -8.22
CA GLU A 54 5.74 7.51 -8.56
C GLU A 54 6.68 7.04 -7.43
N HIS A 55 7.07 7.93 -6.53
CA HIS A 55 8.01 7.66 -5.44
C HIS A 55 7.33 7.18 -4.15
N SER A 56 6.00 7.08 -4.14
CA SER A 56 5.22 6.81 -2.92
C SER A 56 4.96 5.33 -2.67
N VAL A 57 5.47 4.44 -3.52
CA VAL A 57 5.25 2.99 -3.46
C VAL A 57 6.58 2.25 -3.63
N SER A 58 6.89 1.33 -2.73
CA SER A 58 8.08 0.48 -2.80
C SER A 58 7.76 -0.93 -2.30
N ILE A 59 8.32 -1.94 -2.95
CA ILE A 59 8.27 -3.33 -2.49
C ILE A 59 9.56 -3.57 -1.69
N VAL A 60 9.40 -4.05 -0.46
CA VAL A 60 10.51 -4.39 0.44
C VAL A 60 10.47 -5.90 0.64
N PHE A 61 11.62 -6.57 0.50
CA PHE A 61 11.78 -8.03 0.61
C PHE A 61 12.29 -8.43 1.99
#